data_AF-A0A2E7MQ81-F1
#
_entry.id   AF-A0A2E7MQ81-F1
#
_cell.length_a   1.000
_cell.length_b   1.000
_cell.length_c   1.000
_cell.angle_alpha   90.00
_cell.angle_beta   90.00
_cell.angle_gamma   90.00
#
_symmetry.space_group_name_H-M   'P 1'
#
loop_
_entity.id
_entity.type
_entity.pdbx_description
1 polymer ?
#
loop_
_entity_poly.entity_id
_entity_poly.type
_entity_poly.pdbx_seq_one_letter_code
_entity_poly.pdbx_strand_id
1 'polypeptide(L)'
;MKTFFVNARYLIVPVMSVLTIAGILLGGVYAWTGVILFGMNTVADTLTRNIHHRAEFASDGTSYGRKRFQYAVMYFMLPVFITFQIALAWQIHQYVDNASGAISLTSLVGA
;
A
#
# COMPACT_ATOMS: atom_id res chain seq x y z
N MET A 1 18.82 -17.73 10.13
CA MET A 1 17.54 -17.53 9.41
C MET A 1 16.59 -16.55 10.11
N LYS A 2 16.53 -16.51 11.46
CA LYS A 2 15.67 -15.57 12.22
C LYS A 2 15.84 -14.08 11.84
N THR A 3 17.07 -13.65 11.56
CA THR A 3 17.44 -12.26 11.21
C THR A 3 16.78 -11.75 9.93
N PHE A 4 16.63 -12.61 8.92
CA PHE A 4 15.99 -12.24 7.65
C PHE A 4 14.49 -12.04 7.84
N PHE A 5 13.84 -12.93 8.59
CA PHE A 5 12.40 -12.89 8.84
C PHE A 5 11.98 -11.64 9.62
N VAL A 6 12.79 -11.23 10.62
CA VAL A 6 12.58 -9.99 11.38
C VAL A 6 12.67 -8.75 10.49
N ASN A 7 13.61 -8.73 9.55
CA ASN A 7 13.78 -7.59 8.66
C ASN A 7 12.74 -7.59 7.51
N ALA A 8 12.36 -8.76 6.98
CA ALA A 8 11.37 -8.90 5.90
C ALA A 8 9.99 -8.36 6.28
N ARG A 9 9.61 -8.40 7.57
CA ARG A 9 8.35 -7.82 8.05
C ARG A 9 8.23 -6.32 7.75
N TYR A 10 9.35 -5.57 7.80
CA TYR A 10 9.31 -4.13 7.50
C TYR A 10 8.99 -3.83 6.03
N LEU A 11 9.30 -4.76 5.11
CA LEU A 11 9.01 -4.61 3.68
C LEU A 11 7.54 -4.88 3.33
N ILE A 12 6.75 -5.47 4.23
CA ILE A 12 5.36 -5.84 3.93
C ILE A 12 4.57 -4.59 3.51
N VAL A 13 4.56 -3.57 4.36
CA VAL A 13 3.78 -2.35 4.10
C VAL A 13 4.17 -1.65 2.78
N PRO A 14 5.45 -1.33 2.49
CA PRO A 14 5.81 -0.66 1.24
C PRO A 14 5.56 -1.52 -0.01
N VAL A 15 5.78 -2.84 0.05
CA VAL A 15 5.48 -3.73 -1.09
C VAL A 15 3.98 -3.77 -1.36
N MET A 16 3.16 -3.84 -0.31
CA MET A 16 1.71 -3.82 -0.46
C MET A 16 1.22 -2.50 -1.03
N SER A 17 1.75 -1.37 -0.57
CA SER A 17 1.41 -0.06 -1.14
C SER A 17 1.72 0.00 -2.64
N VAL A 18 2.86 -0.53 -3.10
CA VAL A 18 3.18 -0.60 -4.54
C VAL A 18 2.19 -1.47 -5.30
N LEU A 19 1.77 -2.62 -4.75
CA LEU A 19 0.76 -3.48 -5.36
C LEU A 19 -0.59 -2.75 -5.46
N THR A 20 -0.99 -1.99 -4.45
CA THR A 20 -2.21 -1.19 -4.50
C THR A 20 -2.13 -0.10 -5.57
N ILE A 21 -0.99 0.59 -5.70
CA ILE A 21 -0.77 1.57 -6.79
C ILE A 21 -0.96 0.90 -8.15
N ALA A 22 -0.36 -0.27 -8.35
CA ALA A 22 -0.52 -1.01 -9.61
C ALA A 22 -1.98 -1.36 -9.89
N GLY A 23 -2.73 -1.81 -8.88
CA GLY A 23 -4.17 -2.09 -9.00
C GLY A 23 -5.00 -0.86 -9.35
N ILE A 24 -4.71 0.30 -8.73
CA ILE A 24 -5.38 1.58 -9.02
C ILE A 24 -5.12 1.99 -10.47
N LEU A 25 -3.87 1.92 -10.94
CA LEU A 25 -3.48 2.34 -12.29
C LEU A 25 -4.06 1.45 -13.39
N LEU A 26 -4.30 0.16 -13.12
CA LEU A 26 -4.97 -0.75 -14.05
C LEU A 26 -6.46 -0.42 -14.26
N GLY A 27 -7.08 0.28 -13.31
CA GLY A 27 -8.45 0.77 -13.42
C GLY A 27 -9.55 -0.31 -13.43
N GLY A 28 -10.81 0.11 -13.57
CA GLY A 28 -11.97 -0.78 -13.66
C GLY A 28 -12.17 -1.66 -12.43
N VAL A 29 -12.42 -2.96 -12.63
CA VAL A 29 -12.59 -3.94 -11.54
C VAL A 29 -11.31 -4.08 -10.70
N TYR A 30 -10.14 -3.91 -11.32
CA TYR A 30 -8.84 -4.05 -10.65
C TYR A 30 -8.57 -2.94 -9.61
N ALA A 31 -9.16 -1.76 -9.79
CA ALA A 31 -9.09 -0.69 -8.79
C ALA A 31 -9.75 -1.12 -7.48
N TRP A 32 -10.92 -1.77 -7.56
CA TRP A 32 -11.61 -2.32 -6.39
C TRP A 32 -10.87 -3.49 -5.76
N THR A 33 -10.29 -4.37 -6.59
CA THR A 33 -9.39 -5.44 -6.10
C THR A 33 -8.22 -4.86 -5.32
N GLY A 34 -7.59 -3.80 -5.81
CA GLY A 34 -6.50 -3.09 -5.12
C GLY A 34 -6.95 -2.52 -3.76
N VAL A 35 -8.11 -1.86 -3.71
CA VAL A 35 -8.67 -1.30 -2.46
C VAL A 35 -9.00 -2.40 -1.45
N ILE A 36 -9.61 -3.51 -1.87
CA ILE A 36 -9.94 -4.65 -1.01
C ILE A 36 -8.66 -5.28 -0.47
N LEU A 37 -7.66 -5.51 -1.32
CA LEU A 37 -6.37 -6.05 -0.91
C LEU A 37 -5.65 -5.12 0.07
N PHE A 38 -5.70 -3.80 -0.15
CA PHE A 38 -5.15 -2.82 0.78
C PHE A 38 -5.84 -2.85 2.15
N GLY A 39 -7.18 -2.92 2.16
CA GLY A 39 -7.98 -3.04 3.38
C GLY A 39 -7.69 -4.34 4.15
N MET A 40 -7.70 -5.49 3.48
CA MET A 40 -7.37 -6.79 4.08
C MET A 40 -5.96 -6.80 4.69
N ASN A 41 -4.98 -6.25 3.97
CA ASN A 41 -3.61 -6.15 4.47
C ASN A 41 -3.51 -5.22 5.69
N THR A 42 -4.26 -4.12 5.72
CA THR A 42 -4.31 -3.22 6.88
C THR A 42 -4.90 -3.92 8.12
N VAL A 43 -5.94 -4.73 7.92
CA VAL A 43 -6.52 -5.57 8.98
C VAL A 43 -5.50 -6.60 9.45
N ALA A 44 -4.81 -7.29 8.54
CA ALA A 44 -3.77 -8.26 8.89
C ALA A 44 -2.60 -7.62 9.64
N ASP A 45 -2.15 -6.44 9.24
CA ASP A 45 -1.09 -5.67 9.94
C ASP A 45 -1.54 -5.27 11.35
N THR A 46 -2.78 -4.82 11.49
CA THR A 46 -3.38 -4.46 12.78
C THR A 46 -3.50 -5.66 13.71
N LEU A 47 -3.96 -6.81 13.21
CA LEU A 47 -4.10 -8.04 13.99
C LEU A 47 -2.75 -8.62 14.41
N THR A 48 -1.73 -8.52 13.56
CA THR A 48 -0.37 -9.01 13.86
C THR A 48 0.48 -8.03 14.65
N ARG A 49 -0.02 -6.80 14.92
CA ARG A 49 0.66 -5.75 15.70
C ARG A 49 1.06 -6.21 17.10
N ASN A 50 0.27 -7.09 17.73
CA ASN A 50 0.51 -7.55 19.09
C ASN A 50 1.48 -8.72 19.22
N ILE A 51 1.96 -9.28 18.10
CA ILE A 51 3.05 -10.25 18.10
C ILE A 51 4.37 -9.47 18.24
N HIS A 52 4.62 -8.98 19.46
CA HIS A 52 5.89 -8.40 19.88
C HIS A 52 6.85 -9.53 20.23
N HIS A 53 7.40 -10.20 19.22
CA HIS A 53 8.67 -10.89 19.45
C HIS A 53 9.73 -9.81 19.61
N ARG A 54 10.00 -9.45 20.87
CA ARG A 54 11.16 -8.63 21.27
C ARG A 54 12.34 -9.16 20.47
N ALA A 55 12.98 -8.29 19.67
CA ALA A 55 14.13 -8.67 18.86
C ALA A 55 15.09 -9.43 19.77
N GLU A 56 15.13 -10.76 19.63
CA GLU A 56 16.03 -11.59 20.42
C GLU A 56 17.43 -11.02 20.18
N PHE A 57 18.12 -10.68 21.25
CA PHE A 57 19.53 -10.41 21.13
C PHE A 57 20.19 -11.76 20.90
N ALA A 58 21.06 -11.85 19.90
CA ALA A 58 21.88 -13.04 19.73
C ALA A 58 22.73 -13.27 21.00
N SER A 59 23.19 -14.50 21.23
CA SER A 59 24.03 -14.85 22.39
C SER A 59 25.36 -14.07 22.44
N ASP A 60 25.70 -13.34 21.38
CA ASP A 60 26.86 -12.46 21.24
C ASP A 60 26.54 -10.97 21.53
N GLY A 61 25.31 -10.64 21.95
CA GLY A 61 24.86 -9.28 22.23
C GLY A 61 24.50 -8.45 20.98
N THR A 62 24.57 -9.02 19.77
CA THR A 62 24.20 -8.32 18.54
C THR A 62 22.68 -8.35 18.34
N SER A 63 22.12 -7.19 17.96
CA SER A 63 20.70 -7.12 17.62
C SER A 63 20.47 -7.68 16.22
N TYR A 64 19.52 -8.61 16.08
CA TYR A 64 19.12 -9.14 14.77
C TYR A 64 18.49 -8.07 13.85
N GLY A 65 18.04 -6.93 14.40
CA GLY A 65 17.51 -5.82 13.61
C GLY A 65 18.60 -4.90 13.07
N ARG A 66 18.79 -4.86 11.74
CA ARG A 66 19.75 -3.94 11.11
C ARG A 66 19.12 -2.55 11.04
N LYS A 67 19.48 -1.65 11.97
CA LYS A 67 18.96 -0.26 12.04
C LYS A 67 18.97 0.49 10.71
N ARG A 68 20.04 0.35 9.90
CA ARG A 68 20.12 0.96 8.56
C ARG A 68 18.99 0.50 7.63
N PHE A 69 18.62 -0.77 7.69
CA PHE A 69 17.56 -1.33 6.85
C PHE A 69 16.18 -0.80 7.26
N GLN A 70 15.93 -0.73 8.57
CA GLN A 70 14.69 -0.15 9.09
C GLN A 70 14.52 1.33 8.69
N TYR A 71 15.59 2.14 8.82
CA TYR A 71 15.56 3.53 8.37
C TYR A 71 15.40 3.64 6.84
N ALA A 72 16.08 2.81 6.06
CA ALA A 72 15.92 2.80 4.61
C ALA A 72 14.47 2.53 4.19
N VAL A 73 13.81 1.55 4.82
CA VAL A 73 12.40 1.24 4.56
C VAL A 73 11.48 2.39 4.95
N MET A 74 11.74 3.04 6.09
CA MET A 74 10.98 4.22 6.52
C MET A 74 11.10 5.37 5.50
N TYR A 75 12.30 5.66 4.99
CA TYR A 75 12.50 6.68 3.95
C TYR A 75 11.94 6.25 2.59
N PHE A 76 11.93 4.96 2.27
CA PHE A 76 11.35 4.43 1.03
C PHE A 76 9.82 4.52 1.03
N MET A 77 9.19 4.49 2.21
CA MET A 77 7.73 4.60 2.33
C MET A 77 7.21 5.99 1.90
N LEU A 78 7.99 7.04 2.11
CA LEU A 78 7.65 8.42 1.74
C LEU A 78 7.35 8.60 0.24
N PRO A 79 8.27 8.27 -0.69
CA PRO A 79 8.00 8.37 -2.12
C PRO A 79 6.88 7.44 -2.57
N VAL A 80 6.76 6.23 -1.99
CA VAL A 80 5.64 5.31 -2.28
C VAL A 80 4.31 5.95 -1.95
N PHE A 81 4.19 6.64 -0.81
CA PHE A 81 2.96 7.37 -0.48
C PHE A 81 2.67 8.52 -1.45
N ILE A 82 3.69 9.29 -1.84
CA ILE A 82 3.50 10.37 -2.82
C ILE A 82 2.94 9.80 -4.13
N THR A 83 3.52 8.72 -4.65
CA THR A 83 3.02 8.04 -5.85
C THR A 83 1.60 7.51 -5.66
N PHE A 84 1.29 6.98 -4.48
CA PHE A 84 -0.07 6.52 -4.16
C PHE A 84 -1.11 7.64 -4.22
N GLN A 85 -0.81 8.82 -3.67
CA GLN A 85 -1.71 9.97 -3.73
C GLN A 85 -1.93 10.44 -5.17
N ILE A 86 -0.86 10.50 -5.98
CA ILE A 86 -0.95 10.87 -7.40
C ILE A 86 -1.81 9.86 -8.18
N ALA A 87 -1.60 8.56 -7.97
CA ALA A 87 -2.37 7.51 -8.63
C ALA A 87 -3.87 7.59 -8.26
N LEU A 88 -4.19 7.85 -6.99
CA LEU A 88 -5.57 8.06 -6.55
C LEU A 88 -6.19 9.31 -7.19
N ALA A 89 -5.49 10.44 -7.17
CA ALA A 89 -5.96 11.68 -7.78
C ALA A 89 -6.25 11.50 -9.27
N TRP A 90 -5.36 10.81 -9.99
CA TRP A 90 -5.53 10.48 -11.41
C TRP A 90 -6.74 9.58 -11.65
N GLN A 91 -6.94 8.56 -10.81
CA GLN A 91 -8.07 7.65 -10.96
C GLN A 91 -9.40 8.35 -10.69
N ILE A 92 -9.47 9.22 -9.67
CA ILE A 92 -10.67 10.02 -9.37
C ILE A 92 -10.98 10.98 -10.52
N HIS A 93 -9.98 11.66 -11.07
CA HIS A 93 -10.14 12.56 -12.22
C HIS A 93 -10.78 11.84 -13.42
N GLN A 94 -10.26 10.66 -13.77
CA GLN A 94 -10.84 9.85 -14.85
C GLN A 94 -12.30 9.47 -14.56
N TYR A 95 -12.64 9.09 -13.33
CA TYR A 95 -14.03 8.75 -12.98
C TYR A 95 -14.97 9.96 -13.07
N VAL A 96 -14.53 11.14 -12.65
CA VAL A 96 -15.34 12.37 -12.73
C VAL A 96 -15.57 12.79 -14.19
N ASP A 97 -14.54 12.76 -15.03
CA ASP A 97 -14.69 13.13 -16.44
C ASP A 97 -15.65 12.20 -17.19
N ASN A 98 -15.54 10.89 -16.98
CA ASN A 98 -16.44 9.91 -17.57
C ASN A 98 -17.90 10.09 -17.09
N ALA A 99 -18.10 10.40 -15.80
CA ALA A 99 -19.43 10.66 -15.26
C ALA A 99 -20.05 11.95 -15.84
N SER A 100 -19.24 13.01 -15.98
CA SER A 100 -19.68 14.30 -16.52
C SER A 100 -20.14 14.18 -17.98
N GLY A 101 -19.41 13.43 -18.80
CA GLY A 101 -19.79 13.15 -20.19
C GLY A 101 -21.08 12.33 -20.32
N ALA A 102 -21.29 11.34 -19.45
CA ALA A 102 -22.50 10.53 -19.43
C ALA A 102 -23.76 11.33 -19.02
N ILE A 103 -23.63 12.22 -18.04
CA ILE A 103 -24.75 13.09 -17.60
C ILE A 103 -25.15 14.05 -18.73
N SER A 104 -24.17 14.62 -19.44
CA SER A 104 -24.43 15.56 -20.54
C SER A 104 -25.18 14.88 -21.69
N LEU A 105 -24.79 13.67 -22.09
CA LEU A 105 -25.50 12.88 -23.12
C LEU A 105 -26.91 12.50 -22.69
N THR A 106 -27.11 12.13 -21.43
CA THR A 106 -28.45 11.78 -20.90
C THR A 106 -29.38 13.00 -20.88
N SER A 107 -28.86 14.18 -20.52
CA SER A 107 -29.63 15.44 -20.60
C SER A 107 -29.89 15.92 -22.03
N LEU A 108 -29.03 15.55 -22.99
CA LEU A 108 -29.15 15.97 -24.39
C LEU A 108 -30.09 15.05 -25.20
N VAL A 109 -30.15 13.76 -24.84
CA VAL A 109 -31.00 12.75 -25.49
C VAL A 109 -32.42 12.72 -24.90
N GLY A 110 -32.66 13.43 -23.79
CA GLY A 110 -34.01 13.66 -23.26
C GLY A 110 -34.69 12.38 -22.82
N ALA A 111 -34.04 11.62 -21.93
CA ALA A 111 -34.74 10.66 -21.08
C ALA A 111 -35.49 11.38 -19.96
#